data_AF-A0A7C3PZ83-F1
#
_entry.id   AF-A0A7C3PZ83-F1
#
_cell.length_a   1.000
_cell.length_b   1.000
_cell.length_c   1.000
_cell.angle_alpha   90.00
_cell.angle_beta   90.00
_cell.angle_gamma   90.00
#
_symmetry.space_group_name_H-M   'P 1'
#
loop_
_entity.id
_entity.type
_entity.pdbx_description
1 polymer ?
#
loop_
_entity_poly.entity_id
_entity_poly.type
_entity_poly.pdbx_seq_one_letter_code
_entity_poly.pdbx_strand_id
1 'polypeptide(L)'
;TLGAADNSLLHWSLIEPGIAEEAQASFAPHDGFGEFFVYASGDPERLEEIWETIQGQLANLGDAVTEDDLVRLKNKVRTSATLGGERPQDRMHRLGASWTYLGRYAPLEEELDLLERVTLADVRETCRMYPVRATTLGKLLPGA
;
A
#
# COMPACT_ATOMS: atom_id res chain seq x y z
N THR A 1 5.12 2.18 -5.81
CA THR A 1 4.10 1.80 -4.80
C THR A 1 2.74 1.78 -5.45
N LEU A 2 1.74 1.10 -4.88
CA LEU A 2 0.41 0.99 -5.50
C LEU A 2 -0.39 2.31 -5.43
N GLY A 3 -0.50 2.95 -4.27
CA GLY A 3 -1.39 4.12 -4.10
C GLY A 3 -0.86 5.22 -3.18
N ALA A 4 0.44 5.49 -3.19
CA ALA A 4 0.96 6.74 -2.61
C ALA A 4 0.48 7.96 -3.42
N ALA A 5 0.20 9.07 -2.73
CA ALA A 5 -0.40 10.27 -3.32
C ALA A 5 0.41 10.86 -4.49
N ASP A 6 1.73 10.83 -4.39
CA ASP A 6 2.68 11.32 -5.37
C ASP A 6 3.56 10.16 -5.86
N ASN A 7 3.50 9.84 -7.15
CA ASN A 7 4.36 8.83 -7.78
C ASN A 7 4.08 7.36 -7.40
N SER A 8 2.80 6.97 -7.52
CA SER A 8 2.34 5.57 -7.44
C SER A 8 1.76 5.08 -8.77
N LEU A 9 1.56 3.76 -8.88
CA LEU A 9 0.94 3.17 -10.08
C LEU A 9 -0.44 3.78 -10.34
N LEU A 10 -1.27 3.88 -9.30
CA LEU A 10 -2.61 4.48 -9.42
C LEU A 10 -2.55 5.98 -9.77
N HIS A 11 -1.56 6.71 -9.25
CA HIS A 11 -1.37 8.11 -9.61
C HIS A 11 -1.10 8.26 -11.12
N TRP A 12 -0.13 7.52 -11.66
CA TRP A 12 0.22 7.62 -13.08
C TRP A 12 -0.83 7.03 -14.01
N SER A 13 -1.59 6.02 -13.57
CA SER A 13 -2.61 5.39 -14.40
C SER A 13 -3.96 6.10 -14.36
N LEU A 14 -4.30 6.80 -13.27
CA LEU A 14 -5.62 7.41 -13.08
C LEU A 14 -5.58 8.93 -12.92
N ILE A 15 -4.66 9.46 -12.11
CA ILE A 15 -4.66 10.90 -11.76
C ILE A 15 -3.98 11.72 -12.83
N GLU A 16 -2.77 11.35 -13.23
CA GLU A 16 -2.00 12.09 -14.25
C GLU A 16 -2.76 12.21 -15.58
N PRO A 17 -3.42 11.18 -16.12
CA PRO A 17 -4.19 11.30 -17.36
C PRO A 17 -5.57 11.96 -17.15
N GLY A 18 -5.91 12.35 -15.92
CA GLY A 18 -7.21 12.94 -15.58
C GLY A 18 -8.38 11.95 -15.65
N ILE A 19 -8.14 10.65 -15.43
CA ILE A 19 -9.18 9.59 -15.39
C ILE A 19 -9.98 9.64 -14.10
N ALA A 20 -9.29 9.87 -12.98
CA ALA A 20 -9.87 10.02 -11.66
C ALA A 20 -9.35 11.31 -11.02
N GLU A 21 -10.11 11.84 -10.07
CA GLU A 21 -9.73 12.99 -9.25
C GLU A 21 -8.91 12.56 -8.04
N GLU A 22 -9.24 11.41 -7.46
CA GLU A 22 -8.52 10.81 -6.33
C GLU A 22 -8.35 9.30 -6.56
N ALA A 23 -7.19 8.78 -6.16
CA ALA A 23 -6.89 7.35 -6.17
C ALA A 23 -5.88 7.03 -5.08
N GLN A 24 -6.19 6.03 -4.25
CA GLN A 24 -5.34 5.61 -3.14
C GLN A 24 -5.45 4.10 -2.92
N ALA A 25 -4.41 3.54 -2.32
CA ALA A 25 -4.40 2.16 -1.89
C ALA A 25 -3.68 2.03 -0.55
N SER A 26 -4.21 1.18 0.31
CA SER A 26 -3.66 0.90 1.63
C SER A 26 -3.70 -0.58 1.95
N PHE A 27 -2.86 -0.97 2.92
CA PHE A 27 -2.85 -2.29 3.50
C PHE A 27 -3.11 -2.16 5.00
N ALA A 28 -4.06 -2.94 5.52
CA ALA A 28 -4.41 -3.01 6.92
C ALA A 28 -4.14 -4.44 7.43
N PRO A 29 -3.11 -4.65 8.28
CA PRO A 29 -2.91 -5.92 8.94
C PRO A 29 -3.89 -6.10 10.12
N HIS A 30 -4.40 -7.32 10.27
CA HIS A 30 -5.25 -7.74 11.39
C HIS A 30 -4.69 -9.02 12.02
N ASP A 31 -5.24 -9.43 13.17
CA ASP A 31 -4.86 -10.70 13.77
C ASP A 31 -5.46 -11.86 12.96
N GLY A 32 -4.59 -12.67 12.37
CA GLY A 32 -4.98 -13.82 11.54
C GLY A 32 -5.37 -13.51 10.09
N PHE A 33 -5.49 -12.24 9.68
CA PHE A 33 -5.76 -11.85 8.29
C PHE A 33 -5.24 -10.44 7.96
N GLY A 34 -5.33 -10.03 6.70
CA GLY A 34 -5.02 -8.67 6.29
C GLY A 34 -5.88 -8.25 5.12
N GLU A 35 -6.07 -6.94 4.96
CA GLU A 35 -6.92 -6.38 3.93
C GLU A 35 -6.15 -5.38 3.07
N PHE A 36 -6.38 -5.44 1.77
CA PHE A 36 -5.99 -4.39 0.84
C PHE A 36 -7.22 -3.58 0.48
N PHE A 37 -7.12 -2.27 0.61
CA PHE A 37 -8.16 -1.34 0.22
C PHE A 37 -7.65 -0.50 -0.96
N VAL A 38 -8.47 -0.39 -2.00
CA VAL A 38 -8.25 0.49 -3.14
C VAL A 38 -9.47 1.37 -3.29
N TYR A 39 -9.24 2.68 -3.41
CA TYR A 39 -10.27 3.67 -3.60
C TYR A 39 -9.91 4.58 -4.77
N ALA A 40 -10.91 4.93 -5.56
CA ALA A 40 -10.82 6.00 -6.53
C ALA A 40 -12.15 6.75 -6.62
N SER A 41 -12.10 8.04 -6.93
CA SER A 41 -13.26 8.88 -7.24
C SER A 41 -13.01 9.70 -8.49
N GLY A 42 -14.08 9.95 -9.25
CA GLY A 42 -14.02 10.71 -10.49
C GLY A 42 -15.40 10.82 -11.14
N ASP A 43 -15.40 11.19 -12.41
CA ASP A 43 -16.62 11.34 -13.21
C ASP A 43 -17.41 10.01 -13.27
N PRO A 44 -18.71 10.00 -12.90
CA PRO A 44 -19.53 8.80 -12.99
C PRO A 44 -19.62 8.20 -14.40
N GLU A 45 -19.48 9.01 -15.45
CA GLU A 45 -19.47 8.51 -16.85
C GLU A 45 -18.23 7.66 -17.15
N ARG A 46 -17.16 7.82 -16.37
CA ARG A 46 -15.87 7.11 -16.53
C ARG A 46 -15.65 5.99 -15.52
N LEU A 47 -16.69 5.62 -14.78
CA LEU A 47 -16.62 4.59 -13.74
C LEU A 47 -16.03 3.27 -14.25
N GLU A 48 -16.39 2.83 -15.45
CA GLU A 48 -15.90 1.58 -16.02
C GLU A 48 -14.41 1.67 -16.40
N GLU A 49 -13.99 2.80 -16.99
CA GLU A 49 -12.59 3.05 -17.33
C GLU A 49 -11.70 3.09 -16.08
N ILE A 50 -12.17 3.74 -15.00
CA ILE A 50 -11.49 3.74 -13.71
C ILE A 50 -11.34 2.30 -13.18
N TRP A 51 -12.43 1.54 -13.22
CA TRP A 51 -12.47 0.16 -12.72
C TRP A 51 -11.53 -0.77 -13.48
N GLU A 52 -11.59 -0.75 -14.82
CA GLU A 52 -10.72 -1.56 -15.68
C GLU A 52 -9.25 -1.22 -15.48
N THR A 53 -8.94 0.08 -15.36
CA THR A 53 -7.57 0.54 -15.10
C THR A 53 -7.04 0.01 -13.78
N ILE A 54 -7.82 0.10 -12.70
CA ILE A 54 -7.45 -0.46 -11.39
C ILE A 54 -7.17 -1.96 -11.50
N GLN A 55 -8.08 -2.71 -12.11
CA GLN A 55 -7.95 -4.16 -12.26
C GLN A 55 -6.68 -4.54 -13.06
N GLY A 56 -6.36 -3.78 -14.11
CA GLY A 56 -5.12 -3.94 -14.87
C GLY A 56 -3.86 -3.70 -14.04
N GLN A 57 -3.86 -2.66 -13.20
CA GLN A 57 -2.72 -2.40 -12.29
C GLN A 57 -2.58 -3.48 -11.22
N LEU A 58 -3.69 -3.97 -10.66
CA LEU A 58 -3.67 -5.03 -9.63
C LEU A 58 -3.17 -6.36 -10.21
N ALA A 59 -3.62 -6.72 -11.42
CA ALA A 59 -3.21 -7.96 -12.08
C ALA A 59 -1.69 -8.02 -12.36
N ASN A 60 -1.08 -6.87 -12.65
CA ASN A 60 0.35 -6.76 -12.99
C ASN A 60 1.22 -6.27 -11.82
N LEU A 61 0.67 -6.15 -10.61
CA LEU A 61 1.33 -5.47 -9.48
C LEU A 61 2.71 -6.05 -9.17
N GLY A 62 2.84 -7.38 -9.14
CA GLY A 62 4.12 -8.02 -8.83
C GLY A 62 5.22 -7.73 -9.87
N ASP A 63 4.85 -7.65 -11.14
CA ASP A 63 5.80 -7.40 -12.24
C ASP A 63 6.08 -5.92 -12.44
N ALA A 64 5.14 -5.05 -12.06
CA ALA A 64 5.27 -3.59 -12.16
C ALA A 64 6.25 -2.99 -11.14
N VAL A 65 6.56 -3.68 -10.03
CA VAL A 65 7.54 -3.19 -9.06
C VAL A 65 8.95 -3.38 -9.60
N THR A 66 9.72 -2.28 -9.59
CA THR A 66 11.13 -2.27 -9.97
C THR A 66 12.07 -2.24 -8.75
N GLU A 67 13.35 -2.51 -8.97
CA GLU A 67 14.36 -2.37 -7.92
C GLU A 67 14.46 -0.93 -7.41
N ASP A 68 14.40 0.04 -8.33
CA ASP A 68 14.42 1.47 -8.00
C ASP A 68 13.22 1.86 -7.13
N ASP A 69 12.03 1.31 -7.40
CA ASP A 69 10.85 1.50 -6.56
C ASP A 69 11.06 0.95 -5.14
N LEU A 70 11.65 -0.24 -5.03
CA LEU A 70 11.93 -0.87 -3.74
C LEU A 70 12.93 -0.05 -2.93
N VAL A 71 14.02 0.40 -3.54
CA VAL A 71 15.02 1.28 -2.90
C VAL A 71 14.37 2.59 -2.44
N ARG A 72 13.54 3.21 -3.28
CA ARG A 72 12.81 4.44 -2.92
C ARG A 72 11.88 4.23 -1.74
N LEU A 73 11.16 3.10 -1.73
CA LEU A 73 10.23 2.76 -0.65
C LEU A 73 10.95 2.51 0.67
N LYS A 74 12.03 1.72 0.66
CA LYS A 74 12.87 1.48 1.85
C LYS A 74 13.39 2.78 2.44
N ASN A 75 13.89 3.68 1.60
CA ASN A 75 14.35 5.00 2.04
C ASN A 75 13.22 5.83 2.67
N LYS A 76 12.03 5.85 2.05
CA LYS A 76 10.86 6.55 2.60
C LYS A 76 10.47 6.02 3.98
N VAL A 77 10.37 4.70 4.13
CA VAL A 77 10.02 4.07 5.41
C VAL A 77 11.09 4.34 6.47
N ARG A 78 12.38 4.26 6.11
CA ARG A 78 13.47 4.57 7.03
C ARG A 78 13.38 5.99 7.56
N THR A 79 13.20 6.98 6.67
CA THR A 79 13.03 8.38 7.07
C THR A 79 11.81 8.57 7.97
N SER A 80 10.66 8.00 7.61
CA SER A 80 9.45 8.09 8.44
C SER A 80 9.61 7.45 9.82
N ALA A 81 10.30 6.31 9.89
CA ALA A 81 10.54 5.60 11.14
C ALA A 81 11.51 6.36 12.06
N THR A 82 12.58 6.95 11.50
CA THR A 82 13.50 7.81 12.27
C THR A 82 12.75 9.01 12.87
N LEU A 83 11.91 9.69 12.09
CA LEU A 83 11.12 10.84 12.57
C LEU A 83 10.06 10.42 13.61
N GLY A 84 9.41 9.27 13.44
CA GLY A 84 8.41 8.75 14.38
C GLY A 84 8.99 8.24 15.71
N GLY A 85 10.26 7.81 15.71
CA GLY A 85 10.97 7.37 16.91
C GLY A 85 11.29 8.48 17.91
N GLU A 86 11.27 9.75 17.47
CA GLU A 86 11.59 10.92 18.30
C GLU A 86 10.44 11.32 19.24
N ARG A 87 9.20 10.89 18.93
CA ARG A 87 8.01 11.20 19.72
C ARG A 87 7.65 10.04 20.64
N PRO A 88 7.65 10.22 21.99
CA PRO A 88 7.34 9.14 22.93
C PRO A 88 5.99 8.46 22.70
N GLN A 89 4.98 9.22 22.26
CA GLN A 89 3.63 8.72 22.00
C GLN A 89 3.59 7.74 20.82
N ASP A 90 4.19 8.10 19.69
CA ASP A 90 4.22 7.26 18.47
C ASP A 90 5.00 5.97 18.73
N ARG A 91 6.10 6.08 19.50
CA ARG A 91 6.87 4.92 19.97
C ARG A 91 6.04 3.98 20.85
N MET A 92 5.28 4.53 21.82
CA MET A 92 4.44 3.72 22.71
C MET A 92 3.36 2.97 21.91
N HIS A 93 2.68 3.65 20.99
CA HIS A 93 1.61 3.05 20.19
C HIS A 93 2.14 1.88 19.35
N ARG A 94 3.27 2.07 18.66
CA ARG A 94 3.91 1.01 17.86
C ARG A 94 4.32 -0.21 18.67
N LEU A 95 4.95 0.00 19.83
CA LEU A 95 5.36 -1.09 20.73
C LEU A 95 4.16 -1.81 21.33
N GLY A 96 3.12 -1.07 21.73
CA GLY A 96 1.88 -1.63 22.24
C GLY A 96 1.21 -2.53 21.21
N ALA A 97 1.06 -2.05 19.97
CA ALA A 97 0.50 -2.83 18.88
C ALA A 97 1.32 -4.12 18.63
N SER A 98 2.63 -4.01 18.48
CA SER A 98 3.51 -5.16 18.22
C SER A 98 3.45 -6.20 19.33
N TRP A 99 3.45 -5.76 20.60
CA TRP A 99 3.34 -6.66 21.74
C TRP A 99 1.97 -7.36 21.77
N THR A 100 0.88 -6.62 21.50
CA THR A 100 -0.48 -7.18 21.48
C THR A 100 -0.66 -8.21 20.37
N TYR A 101 -0.17 -7.93 19.15
CA TYR A 101 -0.34 -8.84 18.00
C TYR A 101 0.66 -10.00 17.98
N LEU A 102 1.93 -9.76 18.34
CA LEU A 102 3.01 -10.72 18.13
C LEU A 102 3.54 -11.35 19.44
N GLY A 103 3.06 -10.89 20.60
CA GLY A 103 3.49 -11.38 21.91
C GLY A 103 4.97 -11.15 22.21
N ARG A 104 5.65 -10.28 21.44
CA ARG A 104 7.08 -10.03 21.56
C ARG A 104 7.41 -8.55 21.45
N TYR A 105 8.47 -8.15 22.14
CA TYR A 105 9.10 -6.85 21.95
C TYR A 105 10.02 -6.91 20.74
N ALA A 106 9.86 -5.99 19.80
CA ALA A 106 10.79 -5.75 18.71
C ALA A 106 11.30 -4.30 18.80
N PRO A 107 12.61 -4.07 18.88
CA PRO A 107 13.17 -2.72 18.79
C PRO A 107 13.01 -2.18 17.36
N LEU A 108 13.08 -0.85 17.21
CA LEU A 108 12.93 -0.21 15.89
C LEU A 108 14.00 -0.67 14.92
N GLU A 109 15.21 -0.85 15.42
CA GLU A 109 16.38 -1.28 14.68
C GLU A 109 16.16 -2.67 14.06
N GLU A 110 15.52 -3.59 14.78
CA GLU A 110 15.18 -4.91 14.25
C GLU A 110 14.13 -4.82 13.13
N GLU A 111 13.10 -3.99 13.29
CA GLU A 111 12.09 -3.77 12.24
C GLU A 111 12.71 -3.17 10.97
N LEU A 112 13.64 -2.22 11.13
CA LEU A 112 14.36 -1.61 10.02
C LEU A 112 15.30 -2.61 9.34
N ASP A 113 16.00 -3.45 10.10
CA ASP A 113 16.86 -4.51 9.56
C ASP A 113 16.06 -5.55 8.78
N LEU A 114 14.86 -5.91 9.25
CA LEU A 114 13.95 -6.80 8.52
C LEU A 114 13.48 -6.17 7.20
N LEU A 115 13.10 -4.90 7.22
CA LEU A 115 12.71 -4.18 6.02
C LEU A 115 13.85 -4.07 5.01
N GLU A 116 15.08 -3.83 5.47
CA GLU A 116 16.25 -3.68 4.61
C GLU A 116 16.59 -4.98 3.87
N ARG A 117 16.29 -6.14 4.47
CA ARG A 117 16.50 -7.46 3.87
C ARG A 117 15.47 -7.82 2.79
N VAL A 118 14.35 -7.12 2.71
CA VAL A 118 13.32 -7.39 1.69
C VAL A 118 13.90 -7.21 0.30
N THR A 119 13.81 -8.23 -0.54
CA THR A 119 14.27 -8.18 -1.93
C THR A 119 13.10 -8.02 -2.90
N LEU A 120 13.40 -7.64 -4.15
CA LEU A 120 12.38 -7.63 -5.20
C LEU A 120 11.80 -9.02 -5.46
N ALA A 121 12.59 -10.07 -5.26
CA ALA A 121 12.11 -11.45 -5.35
C ALA A 121 11.07 -11.75 -4.26
N ASP A 122 11.28 -11.28 -3.02
CA ASP A 122 10.32 -11.45 -1.92
C ASP A 122 9.00 -10.73 -2.19
N VAL A 123 9.06 -9.52 -2.75
CA VAL A 123 7.87 -8.75 -3.15
C VAL A 123 7.08 -9.51 -4.23
N ARG A 124 7.76 -9.97 -5.28
CA ARG A 124 7.14 -10.75 -6.36
C ARG A 124 6.52 -12.03 -5.84
N GLU A 125 7.22 -12.74 -4.97
CA GLU A 125 6.72 -13.97 -4.39
C GLU A 125 5.51 -13.74 -3.48
N THR A 126 5.53 -12.66 -2.69
CA THR A 126 4.38 -12.24 -1.88
C THR A 126 3.16 -11.94 -2.76
N CYS A 127 3.33 -11.21 -3.87
CA CYS A 127 2.25 -10.96 -4.82
C CYS A 127 1.71 -12.24 -5.49
N ARG A 128 2.54 -13.28 -5.68
CA ARG A 128 2.09 -14.58 -6.19
C ARG A 128 1.34 -15.39 -5.15
N MET A 129 1.83 -15.43 -3.91
CA MET A 129 1.18 -16.13 -2.80
C MET A 129 -0.15 -15.47 -2.41
N TYR A 130 -0.19 -14.14 -2.46
CA TYR A 130 -1.34 -13.32 -2.07
C TYR A 130 -1.73 -12.39 -3.22
N PRO A 131 -2.34 -12.91 -4.30
CA PRO A 131 -2.73 -12.10 -5.43
C PRO A 131 -3.78 -11.07 -5.02
N VAL A 132 -3.47 -9.79 -5.19
CA VAL A 132 -4.40 -8.70 -4.87
C VAL A 132 -5.51 -8.71 -5.93
N ARG A 133 -6.69 -9.18 -5.52
CA ARG A 133 -7.88 -9.27 -6.37
C ARG A 133 -9.03 -8.60 -5.66
N ALA A 134 -9.91 -7.97 -6.42
CA ALA A 134 -11.11 -7.40 -5.87
C ALA A 134 -12.08 -8.52 -5.45
N THR A 135 -12.24 -8.70 -4.14
CA THR A 135 -13.20 -9.64 -3.55
C THR A 135 -14.52 -8.94 -3.22
N THR A 136 -14.45 -7.66 -2.85
CA THR A 136 -15.60 -6.82 -2.51
C THR A 136 -15.51 -5.52 -3.30
N LEU A 137 -16.60 -5.15 -3.98
CA LEU A 137 -16.69 -3.93 -4.78
C LEU A 137 -17.86 -3.07 -4.30
N GLY A 138 -17.56 -1.84 -3.88
CA GLY A 138 -18.55 -0.82 -3.57
C GLY A 138 -18.52 0.29 -4.62
N LYS A 139 -19.70 0.68 -5.12
CA LYS A 139 -19.86 1.82 -6.03
C LYS A 139 -20.86 2.79 -5.40
N LEU A 140 -20.48 4.05 -5.29
CA LEU A 140 -21.37 5.14 -4.86
C LEU A 140 -21.52 6.10 -6.03
N LEU A 141 -22.75 6.29 -6.50
CA LEU A 141 -23.08 7.16 -7.62
C LEU A 141 -24.04 8.26 -7.17
N PRO A 142 -24.05 9.43 -7.83
CA PRO A 142 -25.05 10.46 -7.61
C PRO A 142 -26.48 9.90 -7.75
N GLY A 143 -27.42 10.46 -6.99
CA GLY A 143 -28.85 10.13 -7.15
C GLY A 143 -29.34 10.53 -8.54
N ALA A 144 -30.28 9.73 -9.08
CA ALA A 144 -30.95 10.00 -10.35
C ALA A 144 -31.82 11.27 -10.30
#